data_AF-A0A840I3S7-F1
#
_entry.id   AF-A0A840I3S7-F1
#
_cell.length_a   1.000
_cell.length_b   1.000
_cell.length_c   1.000
_cell.angle_alpha   90.00
_cell.angle_beta   90.00
_cell.angle_gamma   90.00
#
_symmetry.space_group_name_H-M   'P 1'
#
loop_
_entity.id
_entity.type
_entity.pdbx_description
1 polymer ?
#
loop_
_entity_poly.entity_id
_entity_poly.type
_entity_poly.pdbx_seq_one_letter_code
_entity_poly.pdbx_strand_id
1 'polypeptide(L)'
;MTSGRATLGHLSREERARQRAAMAASTPLTPMRALGIATLASGALLAGAHAFERFGGLAPCALCLEQREVHWAALTVAGVMLFFARAGAAKVVAAGLGALCVVYLFSTGLAAYHAGVEWGFWKGPSGCAATGLGDGPSVGDLLSGLDAPGPRGPACSEAAWRLGGVSMAGYNVLASASLAAVCLLACVAFARRLYARPLAA
;
A
#
# COMPACT_ATOMS: atom_id res chain seq x y z
N MET A 1 -20.96 39.37 -11.03
CA MET A 1 -20.33 38.09 -10.61
C MET A 1 -18.82 38.32 -10.48
N THR A 2 -18.37 38.87 -9.36
CA THR A 2 -16.98 39.30 -9.15
C THR A 2 -16.22 38.28 -8.30
N SER A 3 -15.29 37.60 -8.96
CA SER A 3 -13.96 37.17 -8.51
C SER A 3 -13.68 37.21 -6.99
N GLY A 4 -13.85 36.07 -6.31
CA GLY A 4 -13.41 35.85 -4.93
C GLY A 4 -11.95 35.41 -4.81
N ARG A 5 -11.01 36.06 -5.51
CA ARG A 5 -9.60 35.58 -5.60
C ARG A 5 -8.53 36.53 -5.04
N ALA A 6 -8.89 37.52 -4.23
CA ALA A 6 -7.95 38.55 -3.80
C ALA A 6 -8.05 38.93 -2.31
N THR A 7 -7.69 38.04 -1.38
CA THR A 7 -7.51 38.41 0.06
C THR A 7 -6.53 37.54 0.86
N LEU A 8 -5.58 36.82 0.26
CA LEU A 8 -4.58 36.07 1.05
C LEU A 8 -3.34 36.91 1.46
N GLY A 9 -3.15 38.10 0.89
CA GLY A 9 -2.00 38.95 1.14
C GLY A 9 -2.02 39.74 2.46
N HIS A 10 -3.21 40.03 3.02
CA HIS A 10 -3.37 41.02 4.09
C HIS A 10 -3.69 40.44 5.48
N LEU A 11 -3.86 39.13 5.60
CA LEU A 11 -4.19 38.51 6.89
C LEU A 11 -3.02 38.62 7.86
N SER A 12 -3.30 38.92 9.14
CA SER A 12 -2.30 38.86 10.20
C SER A 12 -1.73 37.44 10.32
N ARG A 13 -0.54 37.29 10.92
CA ARG A 13 0.05 35.95 11.15
C ARG A 13 -0.90 35.05 11.95
N GLU A 14 -1.67 35.62 12.86
CA GLU A 14 -2.65 34.92 13.69
C GLU A 14 -3.88 34.45 12.89
N GLU A 15 -4.41 35.28 12.00
CA GLU A 15 -5.53 34.89 11.12
C GLU A 15 -5.13 33.80 10.13
N ARG A 16 -3.91 33.87 9.58
CA ARG A 16 -3.35 32.77 8.76
C ARG A 16 -3.19 31.49 9.57
N ALA A 17 -2.77 31.57 10.83
CA ALA A 17 -2.66 30.41 11.71
C ALA A 17 -4.04 29.82 12.04
N ARG A 18 -5.04 30.65 12.34
CA ARG A 18 -6.44 30.25 12.59
C ARG A 18 -7.10 29.65 11.35
N GLN A 19 -6.91 30.23 10.18
CA GLN A 19 -7.41 29.68 8.91
C GLN A 19 -6.73 28.35 8.56
N ARG A 20 -5.41 28.23 8.77
CA ARG A 20 -4.70 26.95 8.61
C ARG A 20 -5.18 25.91 9.61
N ALA A 21 -5.45 26.28 10.86
CA ALA A 21 -6.02 25.40 11.87
C ALA A 21 -7.46 24.98 11.53
N ALA A 22 -8.29 25.89 11.00
CA ALA A 22 -9.65 25.61 10.55
C ALA A 22 -9.69 24.70 9.31
N MET A 23 -8.84 24.95 8.30
CA MET A 23 -8.66 24.05 7.15
C MET A 23 -8.08 22.70 7.56
N ALA A 24 -7.15 22.69 8.52
CA ALA A 24 -6.60 21.46 9.07
C ALA A 24 -7.60 20.72 9.95
N ALA A 25 -8.62 21.38 10.50
CA ALA A 25 -9.72 20.80 11.29
C ALA A 25 -10.80 20.17 10.39
N SER A 26 -11.01 20.73 9.19
CA SER A 26 -11.99 20.25 8.20
C SER A 26 -11.50 19.14 7.29
N THR A 27 -10.29 18.60 7.49
CA THR A 27 -9.79 17.48 6.69
C THR A 27 -10.71 16.25 6.82
N PRO A 28 -11.26 15.72 5.71
CA PRO A 28 -12.23 14.62 5.77
C PRO A 28 -11.61 13.28 6.22
N LEU A 29 -10.29 13.16 6.18
CA LEU A 29 -9.51 11.97 6.55
C LEU A 29 -9.12 11.98 8.04
N THR A 30 -10.07 11.61 8.90
CA THR A 30 -9.77 11.33 10.31
C THR A 30 -8.95 10.03 10.45
N PRO A 31 -8.18 9.83 11.55
CA PRO A 31 -7.45 8.58 11.77
C PRO A 31 -8.33 7.34 11.66
N MET A 32 -9.53 7.39 12.25
CA MET A 32 -10.51 6.29 12.17
C MET A 32 -10.92 5.96 10.73
N ARG A 33 -11.16 7.00 9.90
CA ARG A 33 -11.50 6.80 8.49
C ARG A 33 -10.34 6.23 7.70
N ALA A 34 -9.13 6.76 7.89
CA ALA A 34 -7.94 6.28 7.20
C ALA A 34 -7.62 4.81 7.57
N LEU A 35 -7.70 4.45 8.85
CA LEU A 35 -7.53 3.08 9.31
C LEU A 35 -8.63 2.16 8.77
N GLY A 36 -9.89 2.61 8.77
CA GLY A 36 -11.00 1.86 8.19
C GLY A 36 -10.82 1.62 6.68
N ILE A 37 -10.38 2.62 5.93
CA ILE A 37 -10.04 2.49 4.50
C ILE A 37 -8.91 1.48 4.32
N ALA A 38 -7.83 1.57 5.11
CA ALA A 38 -6.71 0.64 5.05
C ALA A 38 -7.13 -0.81 5.31
N THR A 39 -7.94 -1.04 6.36
CA THR A 39 -8.49 -2.37 6.69
C THR A 39 -9.38 -2.91 5.58
N LEU A 40 -10.35 -2.13 5.11
CA LEU A 40 -11.28 -2.59 4.08
C LEU A 40 -10.59 -2.82 2.73
N ALA A 41 -9.67 -1.94 2.33
CA ALA A 41 -8.96 -2.08 1.08
C ALA A 41 -8.00 -3.27 1.09
N SER A 42 -7.18 -3.44 2.13
CA SER A 42 -6.31 -4.62 2.25
C SER A 42 -7.12 -5.92 2.30
N GLY A 43 -8.21 -5.92 3.06
CA GLY A 43 -9.13 -7.06 3.11
C GLY A 43 -9.76 -7.37 1.75
N ALA A 44 -10.18 -6.35 1.00
CA ALA A 44 -10.74 -6.52 -0.34
C ALA A 44 -9.70 -7.02 -1.36
N LEU A 45 -8.46 -6.53 -1.29
CA LEU A 45 -7.35 -7.00 -2.15
C LEU A 45 -7.02 -8.47 -1.87
N LEU A 46 -6.92 -8.86 -0.60
CA LEU A 46 -6.70 -10.25 -0.19
C LEU A 46 -7.86 -11.14 -0.61
N ALA A 47 -9.10 -10.73 -0.34
CA ALA A 47 -10.30 -11.47 -0.75
C ALA A 47 -10.37 -11.63 -2.26
N GLY A 48 -10.05 -10.58 -3.03
CA GLY A 48 -9.95 -10.63 -4.48
C GLY A 48 -8.89 -11.63 -4.94
N ALA A 49 -7.68 -11.58 -4.36
CA ALA A 49 -6.60 -12.49 -4.72
C ALA A 49 -6.96 -13.97 -4.44
N HIS A 50 -7.57 -14.26 -3.29
CA HIS A 50 -8.05 -15.60 -2.97
C HIS A 50 -9.24 -16.03 -3.84
N ALA A 51 -10.11 -15.10 -4.25
CA ALA A 51 -11.20 -15.38 -5.17
C ALA A 51 -10.68 -15.74 -6.56
N PHE A 52 -9.68 -15.02 -7.08
CA PHE A 52 -9.03 -15.36 -8.35
C PHE A 52 -8.32 -16.71 -8.31
N GLU A 53 -7.71 -17.05 -7.17
CA GLU A 53 -7.11 -18.37 -6.99
C GLU A 53 -8.16 -19.47 -6.95
N ARG A 54 -9.20 -19.33 -6.11
CA ARG A 54 -10.17 -20.40 -5.86
C ARG A 54 -11.21 -20.55 -6.97
N PHE A 55 -11.71 -19.45 -7.50
CA PHE A 55 -12.77 -19.43 -8.50
C PHE A 55 -12.24 -19.16 -9.91
N GLY A 56 -11.15 -18.40 -10.05
CA GLY A 56 -10.51 -18.14 -11.33
C GLY A 56 -9.52 -19.22 -11.76
N GLY A 57 -9.14 -20.15 -10.87
CA GLY A 57 -8.13 -21.17 -11.14
C GLY A 57 -6.72 -20.59 -11.37
N LEU A 58 -6.49 -19.33 -10.97
CA LEU A 58 -5.24 -18.61 -11.19
C LEU A 58 -4.30 -18.86 -10.01
N ALA A 59 -3.43 -19.85 -10.16
CA ALA A 59 -2.42 -20.15 -9.14
C ALA A 59 -1.49 -18.93 -8.92
N PRO A 60 -1.18 -18.57 -7.66
CA PRO A 60 -0.29 -17.45 -7.39
C PRO A 60 1.17 -17.82 -7.66
N CYS A 61 1.92 -16.91 -8.27
CA CYS A 61 3.39 -16.98 -8.32
C CYS A 61 4.01 -16.54 -6.98
N ALA A 62 5.32 -16.70 -6.83
CA ALA A 62 6.03 -16.32 -5.60
C ALA A 62 5.86 -14.83 -5.25
N LEU A 63 5.98 -13.90 -6.22
CA LEU A 63 5.78 -12.47 -5.97
C LEU A 63 4.33 -12.11 -5.65
N CYS A 64 3.34 -12.84 -6.17
CA CYS A 64 1.94 -12.70 -5.75
C CYS A 64 1.76 -13.04 -4.27
N LEU A 65 2.41 -14.11 -3.80
CA LEU A 65 2.35 -14.50 -2.39
C LEU A 65 3.02 -13.46 -1.49
N GLU A 66 4.20 -12.96 -1.87
CA GLU A 66 4.87 -11.89 -1.12
C GLU A 66 4.00 -10.63 -1.01
N GLN A 67 3.32 -10.23 -2.09
CA GLN A 67 2.40 -9.09 -2.06
C GLN A 67 1.20 -9.33 -1.12
N ARG A 68 0.71 -10.56 -0.98
CA ARG A 68 -0.35 -10.92 -0.03
C ARG A 68 0.14 -10.80 1.41
N GLU A 69 1.35 -11.26 1.72
CA GLU A 69 1.93 -11.13 3.06
C GLU A 69 2.02 -9.67 3.51
N VAL A 70 2.39 -8.77 2.59
CA VAL A 70 2.40 -7.32 2.88
C VAL A 70 1.01 -6.81 3.24
N HIS A 71 -0.04 -7.26 2.53
CA HIS A 71 -1.42 -6.87 2.84
C HIS A 71 -1.97 -7.54 4.10
N TRP A 72 -1.53 -8.75 4.45
CA TRP A 72 -1.84 -9.36 5.75
C TRP A 72 -1.23 -8.57 6.91
N ALA A 73 0.01 -8.13 6.76
CA ALA A 73 0.66 -7.25 7.73
C ALA A 73 -0.08 -5.91 7.84
N ALA A 74 -0.41 -5.28 6.71
CA ALA A 74 -1.16 -4.02 6.68
C ALA A 74 -2.54 -4.16 7.34
N LEU A 75 -3.28 -5.22 7.01
CA LEU A 75 -4.59 -5.52 7.59
C LEU A 75 -4.52 -5.69 9.11
N THR A 76 -3.51 -6.44 9.59
CA THR A 76 -3.28 -6.67 11.02
C THR A 76 -2.96 -5.36 11.75
N VAL A 77 -2.00 -4.59 11.23
CA VAL A 77 -1.61 -3.30 11.84
C VAL A 77 -2.79 -2.34 11.85
N ALA A 78 -3.53 -2.22 10.75
CA ALA A 78 -4.71 -1.34 10.68
C ALA A 78 -5.80 -1.75 11.66
N GLY A 79 -6.09 -3.06 11.76
CA GLY A 79 -7.05 -3.60 12.73
C GLY A 79 -6.68 -3.33 14.18
N VAL A 80 -5.41 -3.56 14.54
CA VAL A 80 -4.90 -3.26 15.90
C VAL A 80 -4.95 -1.76 16.18
N MET A 81 -4.63 -0.90 15.20
CA MET A 81 -4.69 0.55 15.38
C MET A 81 -6.13 1.07 15.52
N LEU A 82 -7.13 0.42 14.91
CA LEU A 82 -8.54 0.75 15.16
C LEU A 82 -8.92 0.56 16.64
N PHE A 83 -8.44 -0.51 17.27
CA PHE A 83 -8.64 -0.74 18.71
C PHE A 83 -8.02 0.40 19.54
N PHE A 84 -6.76 0.75 19.27
CA PHE A 84 -6.08 1.85 19.97
C PHE A 84 -6.71 3.22 19.73
N ALA A 85 -7.28 3.44 18.53
CA ALA A 85 -8.01 4.66 18.22
C ALA A 85 -9.30 4.78 19.04
N ARG A 86 -9.99 3.67 19.30
CA ARG A 86 -11.15 3.65 20.22
C ARG A 86 -10.74 3.85 21.68
N ALA A 87 -9.56 3.35 22.07
CA ALA A 87 -9.02 3.53 23.41
C ALA A 87 -8.41 4.93 23.66
N GLY A 88 -8.45 5.84 22.69
CA GLY A 88 -7.94 7.21 22.84
C GLY A 88 -6.41 7.34 22.83
N ALA A 89 -5.68 6.29 22.41
CA ALA A 89 -4.22 6.27 22.40
C ALA A 89 -3.61 7.04 21.21
N ALA A 90 -3.80 8.36 21.18
CA ALA A 90 -3.50 9.21 20.03
C ALA A 90 -2.06 9.08 19.49
N LYS A 91 -1.05 9.05 20.37
CA LYS A 91 0.36 8.91 19.95
C LYS A 91 0.63 7.57 19.26
N VAL A 92 0.04 6.48 19.78
CA VAL A 92 0.16 5.13 19.21
C VAL A 92 -0.49 5.09 17.83
N VAL A 93 -1.68 5.68 17.69
CA VAL A 93 -2.38 5.76 16.40
C VAL A 93 -1.60 6.55 15.36
N ALA A 94 -0.99 7.68 15.75
CA ALA A 94 -0.15 8.46 14.85
C ALA A 94 1.07 7.65 14.37
N ALA A 95 1.73 6.92 15.28
CA ALA A 95 2.84 6.03 14.92
C ALA A 95 2.37 4.89 14.00
N GLY A 96 1.22 4.27 14.28
CA GLY A 96 0.64 3.21 13.47
C GLY A 96 0.26 3.66 12.06
N LEU A 97 -0.28 4.87 11.89
CA LEU A 97 -0.53 5.45 10.56
C LEU A 97 0.78 5.69 9.79
N GLY A 98 1.84 6.12 10.48
CA GLY A 98 3.18 6.23 9.90
C GLY A 98 3.73 4.86 9.45
N ALA A 99 3.60 3.84 10.30
CA ALA A 99 4.01 2.47 9.97
C ALA A 99 3.25 1.92 8.75
N LEU A 100 1.93 2.10 8.71
CA LEU A 100 1.11 1.70 7.55
C LEU A 100 1.53 2.40 6.27
N CYS A 101 1.88 3.70 6.33
CA CYS A 101 2.41 4.41 5.18
C CYS A 101 3.67 3.74 4.63
N VAL A 102 4.60 3.35 5.51
CA VAL A 102 5.84 2.65 5.09
C VAL A 102 5.51 1.28 4.50
N VAL A 103 4.60 0.52 5.10
CA VAL A 103 4.15 -0.79 4.59
C VAL A 103 3.56 -0.67 3.19
N TYR A 104 2.69 0.31 2.95
CA TYR A 104 2.10 0.51 1.62
C TYR A 104 3.10 1.07 0.59
N LEU A 105 4.07 1.88 1.00
CA LEU A 105 5.18 2.28 0.11
C LEU A 105 6.02 1.07 -0.30
N PHE A 106 6.33 0.18 0.64
CA PHE A 106 6.99 -1.09 0.35
C PHE A 106 6.14 -1.95 -0.61
N SER A 107 4.84 -2.10 -0.34
CA SER A 107 3.90 -2.80 -1.21
C SER A 107 3.89 -2.22 -2.64
N THR A 108 3.91 -0.90 -2.76
CA THR A 108 3.96 -0.19 -4.05
C THR A 108 5.23 -0.53 -4.81
N GLY A 109 6.40 -0.50 -4.14
CA GLY A 109 7.68 -0.86 -4.74
C GLY A 109 7.72 -2.32 -5.18
N LEU A 110 7.26 -3.24 -4.33
CA LEU A 110 7.19 -4.67 -4.63
C LEU A 110 6.24 -4.97 -5.81
N ALA A 111 5.07 -4.34 -5.82
CA ALA A 111 4.12 -4.47 -6.91
C ALA A 111 4.65 -3.87 -8.23
N ALA A 112 5.37 -2.75 -8.16
CA ALA A 112 5.97 -2.11 -9.33
C ALA A 112 7.09 -2.96 -9.92
N TYR A 113 7.92 -3.57 -9.05
CA TYR A 113 8.90 -4.56 -9.47
C TYR A 113 8.23 -5.73 -10.18
N HIS A 114 7.19 -6.32 -9.57
CA HIS A 114 6.47 -7.45 -10.19
C HIS A 114 5.86 -7.06 -11.55
N ALA A 115 5.15 -5.92 -11.63
CA ALA A 115 4.58 -5.44 -12.89
C ALA A 115 5.66 -5.19 -13.97
N GLY A 116 6.83 -4.68 -13.58
CA GLY A 116 7.94 -4.51 -14.52
C GLY A 116 8.61 -5.81 -14.92
N VAL A 117 8.63 -6.83 -14.06
CA VAL A 117 9.04 -8.20 -14.45
C VAL A 117 8.08 -8.77 -15.50
N GLU A 118 6.77 -8.56 -15.34
CA GLU A 118 5.76 -8.97 -16.33
C GLU A 118 5.82 -8.19 -17.65
N TRP A 119 6.41 -6.99 -17.65
CA TRP A 119 6.68 -6.18 -18.84
C TRP A 119 8.09 -6.37 -19.40
N GLY A 120 8.91 -7.21 -18.76
CA GLY A 120 10.27 -7.49 -19.19
C GLY A 120 11.29 -6.37 -18.92
N PHE A 121 10.94 -5.37 -18.09
CA PHE A 121 11.88 -4.33 -17.67
C PHE A 121 12.95 -4.85 -16.72
N TRP A 122 12.62 -5.86 -15.91
CA TRP A 122 13.55 -6.46 -14.94
C TRP A 122 13.45 -7.97 -14.97
N LYS A 123 14.53 -8.63 -14.55
CA LYS A 123 14.52 -10.08 -14.31
C LYS A 123 13.75 -10.38 -13.02
N GLY A 124 12.92 -11.42 -13.07
CA GLY A 124 12.26 -11.96 -11.87
C GLY A 124 13.27 -12.56 -10.89
N PRO A 125 12.88 -12.76 -9.62
CA PRO A 125 13.75 -13.40 -8.64
C PRO A 125 14.05 -14.83 -9.05
N SER A 126 15.25 -15.32 -8.71
CA SER A 126 15.74 -16.66 -9.10
C SER A 126 14.81 -17.81 -8.69
N GLY A 127 14.07 -17.65 -7.60
CA GLY A 127 13.07 -18.62 -7.14
C GLY A 127 11.71 -18.57 -7.85
N CYS A 128 11.50 -17.65 -8.80
CA CYS A 128 10.23 -17.49 -9.52
C CYS A 128 10.33 -17.71 -11.04
N ALA A 129 11.31 -18.51 -11.45
CA ALA A 129 11.36 -19.01 -12.81
C ALA A 129 10.47 -20.26 -12.93
N ALA A 130 9.36 -20.16 -13.67
CA ALA A 130 9.04 -21.31 -14.50
C ALA A 130 10.14 -21.36 -15.55
N THR A 131 10.64 -22.57 -15.80
CA THR A 131 11.60 -22.91 -16.85
C THR A 131 11.17 -22.31 -18.20
N GLY A 132 11.56 -21.06 -18.47
CA GLY A 132 11.32 -20.35 -19.72
C GLY A 132 12.53 -20.54 -20.63
N LEU A 133 12.27 -21.08 -21.81
CA LEU A 133 13.16 -21.58 -22.87
C LEU A 133 14.13 -20.53 -23.50
N GLY A 134 14.87 -19.75 -22.70
CA GLY A 134 15.93 -18.87 -23.18
C GLY A 134 17.23 -19.19 -22.45
N ASP A 135 18.10 -19.93 -23.13
CA ASP A 135 19.28 -20.63 -22.63
C ASP A 135 18.93 -21.87 -21.79
N GLY A 136 19.25 -23.04 -22.34
CA GLY A 136 18.90 -24.33 -21.75
C GLY A 136 19.29 -24.40 -20.27
N PRO A 137 18.40 -24.88 -19.38
CA PRO A 137 18.70 -24.90 -17.95
C PRO A 137 19.97 -25.71 -17.72
N SER A 138 20.93 -25.13 -16.99
CA SER A 138 22.11 -25.88 -16.61
C SER A 138 21.67 -27.04 -15.70
N VAL A 139 22.37 -28.17 -15.76
CA VAL A 139 22.07 -29.32 -14.88
C VAL A 139 22.13 -28.90 -13.40
N GLY A 140 22.95 -27.89 -13.07
CA GLY A 140 22.99 -27.27 -11.75
C GLY A 140 21.70 -26.52 -11.38
N ASP A 141 21.07 -25.81 -12.30
CA ASP A 141 19.78 -25.11 -12.05
C ASP A 141 18.62 -26.10 -11.87
N LEU A 142 18.65 -27.23 -12.59
CA LEU A 142 17.69 -28.32 -12.42
C LEU A 142 17.85 -29.03 -11.07
N LEU A 143 19.09 -29.31 -10.64
CA LEU A 143 19.38 -29.92 -9.33
C LEU A 143 19.05 -28.98 -8.17
N SER A 144 19.35 -27.68 -8.31
CA SER A 144 18.99 -26.65 -7.32
C SER A 144 17.47 -26.51 -7.17
N GLY A 145 16.72 -26.71 -8.26
CA GLY A 145 15.25 -26.71 -8.26
C GLY A 145 14.61 -28.01 -7.74
N LEU A 146 15.37 -29.10 -7.57
CA LEU A 146 14.90 -30.35 -6.94
C LEU A 146 15.00 -30.30 -5.41
N ASP A 147 15.99 -29.57 -4.87
CA ASP A 147 16.23 -29.46 -3.43
C ASP A 147 15.49 -28.28 -2.77
N ALA A 148 14.84 -27.40 -3.54
CA ALA A 148 14.08 -26.27 -3.01
C ALA A 148 12.69 -26.71 -2.52
N PRO A 149 12.39 -26.65 -1.20
CA PRO A 149 11.07 -26.98 -0.68
C PRO A 149 10.15 -25.78 -0.89
N GLY A 150 9.55 -25.66 -2.07
CA GLY A 150 8.61 -24.59 -2.42
C GLY A 150 7.57 -25.04 -3.45
N PRO A 151 6.31 -24.56 -3.37
CA PRO A 151 5.30 -24.84 -4.38
C PRO A 151 5.81 -24.37 -5.75
N ARG A 152 5.79 -25.25 -6.76
CA ARG A 152 6.05 -24.90 -8.17
C ARG A 152 4.88 -24.05 -8.70
N GLY A 153 4.84 -22.78 -8.30
CA GLY A 153 3.91 -21.79 -8.83
C GLY A 153 4.29 -21.36 -10.26
N PRO A 154 3.38 -20.69 -11.00
CA PRO A 154 3.68 -20.13 -12.32
C PRO A 154 4.79 -19.08 -12.26
N ALA A 155 5.40 -18.80 -13.42
CA ALA A 155 6.46 -17.78 -13.52
C ALA A 155 5.96 -16.39 -13.15
N CYS A 156 6.80 -15.62 -12.45
CA CYS A 156 6.51 -14.21 -12.13
C CYS A 156 6.56 -13.28 -13.36
N SER A 157 7.16 -13.71 -14.46
CA SER A 157 7.21 -12.95 -15.72
C SER A 157 5.91 -13.04 -16.52
N GLU A 158 5.04 -13.98 -16.19
CA GLU A 158 3.78 -14.17 -16.90
C GLU A 158 2.63 -13.67 -16.04
N ALA A 159 1.98 -12.60 -16.52
CA ALA A 159 0.78 -12.09 -15.87
C ALA A 159 -0.36 -13.11 -16.00
N ALA A 160 -0.75 -13.72 -14.88
CA ALA A 160 -1.85 -14.70 -14.83
C ALA A 160 -3.19 -14.11 -15.31
N TRP A 161 -3.34 -12.78 -15.21
CA TRP A 161 -4.52 -12.07 -15.68
C TRP A 161 -4.19 -10.62 -16.00
N ARG A 162 -4.92 -10.07 -16.98
CA ARG A 162 -4.87 -8.65 -17.35
C ARG A 162 -6.28 -8.11 -17.56
N LEU A 163 -6.50 -6.87 -17.15
CA LEU A 163 -7.68 -6.08 -17.48
C LEU A 163 -7.23 -4.72 -18.01
N GLY A 164 -7.74 -4.34 -19.18
CA GLY A 164 -7.33 -3.11 -19.84
C GLY A 164 -5.81 -3.03 -20.10
N GLY A 165 -5.13 -4.17 -20.25
CA GLY A 165 -3.67 -4.25 -20.43
C GLY A 165 -2.84 -4.18 -19.13
N VAL A 166 -3.48 -3.96 -17.98
CA VAL A 166 -2.82 -3.90 -16.67
C VAL A 166 -3.01 -5.23 -15.94
N SER A 167 -1.92 -5.76 -15.39
CA SER A 167 -1.94 -7.00 -14.61
C SER A 167 -2.47 -6.78 -13.19
N MET A 168 -2.73 -7.87 -12.46
CA MET A 168 -3.05 -7.79 -11.02
C MET A 168 -1.95 -7.06 -10.23
N ALA A 169 -0.68 -7.31 -10.55
CA ALA A 169 0.44 -6.60 -9.94
C ALA A 169 0.37 -5.09 -10.22
N GLY A 170 0.07 -4.70 -11.47
CA GLY A 170 -0.11 -3.29 -11.84
C GLY A 170 -1.27 -2.60 -11.11
N TYR A 171 -2.41 -3.28 -10.94
CA TYR A 171 -3.50 -2.75 -10.11
C TYR A 171 -3.10 -2.63 -8.64
N ASN A 172 -2.30 -3.56 -8.12
CA ASN A 172 -1.78 -3.48 -6.75
C ASN A 172 -0.84 -2.28 -6.57
N VAL A 173 -0.05 -1.89 -7.58
CA VAL A 173 0.74 -0.63 -7.54
C VAL A 173 -0.16 0.56 -7.27
N LEU A 174 -1.24 0.70 -8.05
CA LEU A 174 -2.16 1.83 -7.95
C LEU A 174 -2.88 1.85 -6.59
N ALA A 175 -3.36 0.68 -6.14
CA ALA A 175 -4.04 0.54 -4.87
C ALA A 175 -3.11 0.87 -3.69
N SER A 176 -1.92 0.26 -3.64
CA SER A 176 -0.94 0.49 -2.58
C SER A 176 -0.41 1.91 -2.55
N ALA A 177 -0.16 2.54 -3.70
CA ALA A 177 0.25 3.94 -3.77
C ALA A 177 -0.83 4.87 -3.22
N SER A 178 -2.10 4.61 -3.56
CA SER A 178 -3.24 5.37 -3.06
C SER A 178 -3.41 5.21 -1.54
N LEU A 179 -3.23 4.00 -1.01
CA LEU A 179 -3.30 3.72 0.42
C LEU A 179 -2.14 4.36 1.19
N ALA A 180 -0.92 4.35 0.64
CA ALA A 180 0.21 5.07 1.19
C ALA A 180 -0.10 6.57 1.31
N ALA A 181 -0.66 7.19 0.27
CA ALA A 181 -1.07 8.59 0.30
C ALA A 181 -2.14 8.87 1.36
N VAL A 182 -3.16 8.01 1.48
CA VAL A 182 -4.20 8.12 2.51
C VAL A 182 -3.59 8.08 3.92
N CYS A 183 -2.73 7.10 4.20
CA CYS A 183 -2.07 6.96 5.50
C CYS A 183 -1.15 8.15 5.81
N LEU A 184 -0.37 8.62 4.82
CA LEU A 184 0.51 9.77 4.96
C LEU A 184 -0.27 11.04 5.28
N LEU A 185 -1.31 11.34 4.50
CA LEU A 185 -2.13 12.54 4.68
C LEU A 185 -2.82 12.53 6.05
N ALA A 186 -3.37 11.39 6.46
CA ALA A 186 -3.99 11.22 7.77
C ALA A 186 -2.97 11.36 8.91
N CYS A 187 -1.78 10.74 8.77
CA CYS A 187 -0.70 10.83 9.75
C CYS A 187 -0.23 12.28 9.94
N VAL A 188 0.09 12.98 8.85
CA VAL A 188 0.56 14.37 8.90
C VAL A 188 -0.51 15.29 9.47
N ALA A 189 -1.77 15.17 9.03
CA ALA A 189 -2.85 15.98 9.56
C ALA A 189 -3.08 15.73 11.05
N PHE A 190 -3.05 14.47 11.48
CA PHE A 190 -3.28 14.10 12.87
C PHE A 190 -2.11 14.47 13.79
N ALA A 191 -0.87 14.18 13.38
CA ALA A 191 0.34 14.52 14.13
C ALA A 191 0.48 16.04 14.32
N ARG A 192 0.16 16.84 13.30
CA ARG A 192 0.15 18.32 13.44
C ARG A 192 -0.81 18.79 14.53
N ARG A 193 -1.98 18.17 14.66
CA ARG A 193 -2.94 18.50 15.73
C ARG A 193 -2.45 18.01 17.10
N LEU A 194 -1.87 16.81 17.16
CA LEU A 194 -1.42 16.18 18.41
C LEU A 194 -0.19 16.86 19.02
N TYR A 195 0.75 17.34 18.19
CA TYR A 195 2.02 17.93 18.61
C TYR A 195 2.08 19.44 18.46
N ALA A 196 1.02 20.10 17.97
CA ALA A 196 0.90 21.54 18.11
C ALA A 196 0.88 21.87 19.60
N ARG A 197 2.01 22.35 20.13
CA ARG A 197 2.08 22.89 21.49
C ARG A 197 0.98 23.95 21.62
N PRO A 198 0.13 23.91 22.66
CA PRO A 198 -0.51 25.14 23.08
C PRO A 198 0.63 26.08 23.45
N LEU A 199 0.74 27.22 22.77
CA LEU A 199 1.49 28.35 23.31
C LEU A 199 0.78 28.65 24.63
N ALA A 200 1.37 28.22 25.73
CA ALA A 200 0.87 28.48 27.06
C ALA A 200 0.69 29.99 27.20
N ALA A 201 -0.55 30.38 27.50
CA ALA A 201 -0.87 31.67 28.08
C ALA A 201 -0.33 31.75 29.52
#